data_AF-A0A0Q7Q752-F1
#
_entry.id   AF-A0A0Q7Q752-F1
#
_cell.length_a   1.000
_cell.length_b   1.000
_cell.length_c   1.000
_cell.angle_alpha   90.00
_cell.angle_beta   90.00
_cell.angle_gamma   90.00
#
_symmetry.space_group_name_H-M   'P 1'
#
loop_
_entity.id
_entity.type
_entity.pdbx_description
1 polymer ?
#
loop_
_entity_poly.entity_id
_entity_poly.type
_entity_poly.pdbx_seq_one_letter_code
_entity_poly.pdbx_strand_id
1 'polypeptide(L)'
;MLFVWNDPEGNPPPAEVTIPVIEKFNDGEWTDWVWNQMVVDTNCREVIDNVVDMAHFFYVHKSFPTYFKNVFEGHVATQYFDGVQREDVVHQQDAVAAADAPKFIGSESEAAYWGPSFMIDHLDHKFEDGSNPSVLINAHYPIDNNSFMLIFGLRVKRREGMTAEAAEAGAQRTGQGILTGFMQDVEIWKNKTRIDNPLLCEEDGPVYQLRRWYQQFYVDVADVTPEMTDRFEFEIDTTAAVKAWTAEVEQNIALKETAGAPA
;
A
#
# COMPACT_ATOMS: atom_id res chain seq x y z
N MET A 1 -3.48 19.05 -3.73
CA MET A 1 -2.09 18.58 -3.91
C MET A 1 -1.44 19.42 -5.00
N LEU A 2 -0.13 19.67 -4.90
CA LEU A 2 0.67 20.36 -5.93
C LEU A 2 1.63 19.34 -6.55
N PHE A 3 1.73 19.34 -7.88
CA PHE A 3 2.60 18.45 -8.65
C PHE A 3 3.58 19.26 -9.49
N VAL A 4 4.76 18.72 -9.70
CA VAL A 4 5.82 19.31 -10.54
C VAL A 4 6.29 18.25 -11.52
N TRP A 5 6.40 18.61 -12.80
CA TRP A 5 6.96 17.74 -13.83
C TRP A 5 8.50 17.81 -13.79
N ASN A 6 9.15 16.65 -13.78
CA ASN A 6 10.59 16.53 -13.83
C ASN A 6 10.99 15.69 -15.04
N ASP A 7 11.73 16.28 -15.96
CA ASP A 7 12.28 15.62 -17.13
C ASP A 7 13.71 16.13 -17.40
N PRO A 8 14.74 15.29 -17.26
CA PRO A 8 16.12 15.64 -17.63
C PRO A 8 16.31 16.05 -19.10
N GLU A 9 15.46 15.58 -20.02
CA GLU A 9 15.49 15.99 -21.43
C GLU A 9 14.90 17.40 -21.65
N GLY A 10 14.19 17.94 -20.65
CA GLY A 10 13.64 19.30 -20.66
C GLY A 10 12.34 19.46 -21.46
N ASN A 11 11.64 18.37 -21.77
CA ASN A 11 10.37 18.41 -22.48
C ASN A 11 9.19 18.73 -21.53
N PRO A 12 8.07 19.28 -22.05
CA PRO A 12 6.84 19.41 -21.29
C PRO A 12 6.19 18.03 -21.02
N PRO A 13 5.31 17.92 -20.00
CA PRO A 13 4.55 16.69 -19.76
C PRO A 13 3.66 16.34 -20.97
N PRO A 14 3.71 15.09 -21.48
CA PRO A 14 2.74 14.61 -22.46
C PRO A 14 1.31 14.67 -21.89
N ALA A 15 0.31 14.88 -22.76
CA ALA A 15 -1.07 15.08 -22.31
C ALA A 15 -1.67 13.82 -21.66
N GLU A 16 -1.23 12.65 -22.11
CA GLU A 16 -1.63 11.33 -21.63
C GLU A 16 -0.96 10.92 -20.31
N VAL A 17 0.18 11.53 -19.96
CA VAL A 17 0.87 11.30 -18.68
C VAL A 17 0.42 12.35 -17.68
N THR A 18 -0.63 12.02 -16.92
CA THR A 18 -1.24 12.94 -15.97
C THR A 18 -1.63 12.25 -14.68
N ILE A 19 -1.87 13.05 -13.63
CA ILE A 19 -2.42 12.55 -12.38
C ILE A 19 -3.94 12.55 -12.52
N PRO A 20 -4.62 11.40 -12.31
CA PRO A 20 -6.06 11.34 -12.45
C PRO A 20 -6.74 12.22 -11.40
N VAL A 21 -7.90 12.75 -11.76
CA VAL A 21 -8.77 13.39 -10.77
C VAL A 21 -9.36 12.28 -9.91
N ILE A 22 -8.95 12.23 -8.65
CA ILE A 22 -9.62 11.39 -7.65
C ILE A 22 -11.07 11.88 -7.56
N GLU A 23 -12.02 11.00 -7.87
CA GLU A 23 -13.43 11.37 -8.03
C GLU A 23 -13.92 12.22 -6.85
N LYS A 24 -14.70 13.24 -7.23
CA LYS A 24 -15.02 14.43 -6.44
C LYS A 24 -15.41 14.09 -5.01
N PHE A 25 -14.51 14.38 -4.07
CA PHE A 25 -14.79 14.47 -2.63
C PHE A 25 -15.72 15.67 -2.28
N ASN A 26 -16.64 16.05 -3.16
CA ASN A 26 -17.22 17.40 -3.23
C ASN A 26 -18.47 17.60 -2.36
N ASP A 27 -18.83 16.62 -1.54
CA ASP A 27 -20.17 16.51 -0.95
C ASP A 27 -20.14 16.62 0.58
N GLY A 28 -18.96 16.84 1.18
CA GLY A 28 -18.77 16.72 2.63
C GLY A 28 -18.93 15.28 3.15
N GLU A 29 -19.01 14.30 2.25
CA GLU A 29 -19.04 12.86 2.54
C GLU A 29 -17.68 12.29 2.94
N TRP A 30 -16.60 13.04 2.74
CA TRP A 30 -15.23 12.60 3.03
C TRP A 30 -14.56 13.57 3.98
N THR A 31 -13.68 13.05 4.83
CA THR A 31 -12.88 13.87 5.74
C THR A 31 -11.88 14.72 4.99
N ASP A 32 -11.27 15.71 5.64
CA ASP A 32 -10.11 16.39 5.06
C ASP A 32 -8.90 15.44 5.00
N TRP A 33 -7.84 15.85 4.30
CA TRP A 33 -6.59 15.08 4.24
C TRP A 33 -5.91 15.03 5.60
N VAL A 34 -5.70 13.82 6.12
CA VAL A 34 -4.65 13.56 7.10
C VAL A 34 -3.35 13.40 6.31
N TRP A 35 -2.46 14.38 6.40
CA TRP A 35 -1.28 14.47 5.55
C TRP A 35 0.00 14.51 6.36
N ASN A 36 0.99 13.75 5.91
CA ASN A 36 2.25 13.61 6.61
C ASN A 36 3.39 13.36 5.62
N GLN A 37 4.60 13.62 6.08
CA GLN A 37 5.80 13.49 5.28
C GLN A 37 7.00 13.14 6.17
N MET A 38 7.95 12.39 5.61
CA MET A 38 9.20 12.09 6.28
C MET A 38 10.33 11.79 5.30
N VAL A 39 11.57 12.04 5.72
CA VAL A 39 12.75 11.64 4.94
C VAL A 39 13.06 10.18 5.20
N VAL A 40 13.39 9.44 4.14
CA VAL A 40 13.88 8.06 4.19
C VAL A 40 15.24 8.01 3.51
N ASP A 41 16.24 7.47 4.22
CA ASP A 41 17.65 7.46 3.82
C ASP A 41 17.99 6.23 2.95
N THR A 42 17.24 6.02 1.87
CA THR A 42 17.57 5.05 0.81
C THR A 42 17.13 5.58 -0.56
N ASN A 43 17.36 4.83 -1.64
CA ASN A 43 16.84 5.19 -2.96
C ASN A 43 15.32 4.94 -3.05
N CYS A 44 14.58 5.85 -3.69
CA CYS A 44 13.11 5.77 -3.79
C CYS A 44 12.58 4.51 -4.47
N ARG A 45 13.36 3.84 -5.32
CA ARG A 45 12.94 2.57 -5.94
C ARG A 45 12.56 1.49 -4.92
N GLU A 46 13.12 1.55 -3.71
CA GLU A 46 12.86 0.55 -2.67
C GLU A 46 11.41 0.58 -2.18
N VAL A 47 10.69 1.70 -2.39
CA VAL A 47 9.24 1.82 -2.16
C VAL A 47 8.45 1.17 -3.28
N ILE A 48 8.94 1.26 -4.52
CA ILE A 48 8.28 0.72 -5.71
C ILE A 48 8.22 -0.80 -5.64
N ASP A 49 9.29 -1.46 -5.18
CA ASP A 49 9.34 -2.92 -5.05
C ASP A 49 8.19 -3.50 -4.21
N ASN A 50 7.60 -2.75 -3.26
CA ASN A 50 6.45 -3.21 -2.47
C ASN A 50 5.18 -3.48 -3.32
N VAL A 51 5.07 -2.91 -4.52
CA VAL A 51 3.91 -3.11 -5.42
C VAL A 51 3.68 -4.59 -5.74
N VAL A 52 4.74 -5.40 -5.75
CA VAL A 52 4.70 -6.82 -6.11
C VAL A 52 4.98 -7.75 -4.92
N ASP A 53 5.12 -7.20 -3.72
CA ASP A 53 5.45 -8.00 -2.53
C ASP A 53 4.16 -8.48 -1.87
N MET A 54 3.73 -9.70 -2.20
CA MET A 54 2.54 -10.29 -1.57
C MET A 54 2.81 -10.73 -0.13
N ALA A 55 4.00 -11.27 0.16
CA ALA A 55 4.30 -11.90 1.43
C ALA A 55 4.44 -10.89 2.59
N HIS A 56 4.91 -9.67 2.33
CA HIS A 56 5.04 -8.66 3.39
C HIS A 56 3.70 -8.30 4.03
N PHE A 57 2.56 -8.48 3.35
CA PHE A 57 1.25 -8.26 3.97
C PHE A 57 1.04 -9.14 5.21
N PHE A 58 1.49 -10.40 5.19
CA PHE A 58 1.38 -11.29 6.34
C PHE A 58 2.37 -10.92 7.45
N TYR A 59 3.62 -10.66 7.09
CA TYR A 59 4.70 -10.44 8.06
C TYR A 59 4.77 -9.02 8.62
N VAL A 60 4.53 -8.01 7.79
CA VAL A 60 4.59 -6.58 8.11
C VAL A 60 3.21 -6.10 8.55
N HIS A 61 2.21 -6.19 7.65
CA HIS A 61 0.88 -5.63 7.88
C HIS A 61 -0.07 -6.52 8.68
N LYS A 62 0.32 -7.76 9.00
CA LYS A 62 -0.46 -8.70 9.81
C LYS A 62 -1.80 -9.10 9.19
N SER A 63 -1.83 -9.21 7.86
CA SER A 63 -3.00 -9.59 7.07
C SER A 63 -2.70 -10.79 6.18
N PHE A 64 -3.66 -11.71 6.04
CA PHE A 64 -3.58 -12.79 5.06
C PHE A 64 -3.91 -12.24 3.67
N PRO A 65 -2.99 -12.25 2.69
CA PRO A 65 -3.28 -11.90 1.31
C PRO A 65 -4.10 -13.03 0.65
N THR A 66 -5.42 -12.89 0.63
CA THR A 66 -6.34 -13.87 0.04
C THR A 66 -6.48 -13.73 -1.48
N TYR A 67 -6.14 -12.57 -2.03
CA TYR A 67 -6.01 -12.33 -3.46
C TYR A 67 -4.89 -11.33 -3.70
N PHE A 68 -4.08 -11.55 -4.75
CA PHE A 68 -2.99 -10.66 -5.12
C PHE A 68 -2.73 -10.69 -6.62
N LYS A 69 -2.87 -9.53 -7.28
CA LYS A 69 -2.64 -9.39 -8.71
C LYS A 69 -1.92 -8.10 -9.04
N ASN A 70 -1.04 -8.15 -10.03
CA ASN A 70 -0.39 -6.98 -10.59
C ASN A 70 -0.74 -6.78 -12.07
N VAL A 71 -0.84 -5.52 -12.46
CA VAL A 71 -1.00 -5.10 -13.86
C VAL A 71 -0.07 -3.92 -14.12
N PHE A 72 0.79 -4.02 -15.13
CA PHE A 72 1.66 -2.92 -15.58
C PHE A 72 1.32 -2.59 -17.03
N GLU A 73 1.01 -1.34 -17.32
CA GLU A 73 0.67 -0.90 -18.68
C GLU A 73 0.94 0.60 -18.85
N GLY A 74 1.61 0.96 -19.95
CA GLY A 74 2.08 2.32 -20.18
C GLY A 74 2.91 2.82 -19.00
N HIS A 75 2.50 3.96 -18.44
CA HIS A 75 3.13 4.61 -17.29
C HIS A 75 2.43 4.29 -15.96
N VAL A 76 1.61 3.22 -15.89
CA VAL A 76 0.85 2.85 -14.69
C VAL A 76 1.23 1.45 -14.22
N ALA A 77 1.43 1.29 -12.90
CA ALA A 77 1.63 0.00 -12.25
C ALA A 77 0.64 -0.18 -11.11
N THR A 78 -0.19 -1.22 -11.19
CA THR A 78 -1.29 -1.48 -10.27
C THR A 78 -1.08 -2.78 -9.50
N GLN A 79 -1.43 -2.74 -8.21
CA GLN A 79 -1.63 -3.88 -7.34
C GLN A 79 -3.13 -3.96 -7.00
N TYR A 80 -3.69 -5.16 -7.10
CA TYR A 80 -4.99 -5.51 -6.55
C TYR A 80 -4.80 -6.50 -5.41
N PHE A 81 -5.46 -6.26 -4.30
CA PHE A 81 -5.27 -7.02 -3.06
C PHE A 81 -6.61 -7.21 -2.33
N ASP A 82 -6.86 -8.44 -1.89
CA ASP A 82 -7.87 -8.72 -0.86
C ASP A 82 -7.18 -9.38 0.34
N GLY A 83 -7.47 -8.89 1.54
CA GLY A 83 -6.84 -9.35 2.77
C GLY A 83 -7.82 -9.62 3.89
N VAL A 84 -7.47 -10.58 4.74
CA VAL A 84 -8.20 -10.92 5.97
C VAL A 84 -7.30 -10.76 7.19
N GLN A 85 -7.85 -10.20 8.26
CA GLN A 85 -7.15 -9.98 9.52
C GLN A 85 -6.68 -11.29 10.15
N ARG A 86 -5.45 -11.31 10.68
CA ARG A 86 -4.96 -12.41 11.52
C ARG A 86 -5.58 -12.41 12.91
N GLU A 87 -5.99 -13.58 13.39
CA GLU A 87 -6.61 -13.76 14.71
C GLU A 87 -5.59 -13.81 15.86
N ASP A 88 -4.33 -14.12 15.57
CA ASP A 88 -3.28 -14.23 16.59
C ASP A 88 -2.68 -12.88 17.03
N VAL A 89 -3.05 -11.77 16.40
CA VAL A 89 -2.51 -10.44 16.69
C VAL A 89 -3.59 -9.36 16.67
N VAL A 90 -3.41 -8.30 17.46
CA VAL A 90 -4.29 -7.13 17.41
C VAL A 90 -3.89 -6.27 16.23
N HIS A 91 -4.81 -6.04 15.28
CA HIS A 91 -4.57 -5.16 14.14
C HIS A 91 -4.31 -3.72 14.57
N GLN A 92 -3.56 -2.98 13.76
CA GLN A 92 -3.26 -1.57 13.94
C GLN A 92 -4.54 -0.74 14.04
N GLN A 93 -5.58 -1.10 13.26
CA GLN A 93 -6.89 -0.44 13.35
C GLN A 93 -7.60 -0.72 14.67
N ASP A 94 -7.61 -1.96 15.14
CA ASP A 94 -8.24 -2.32 16.41
C ASP A 94 -7.46 -1.77 17.61
N ALA A 95 -6.14 -1.65 17.50
CA ALA A 95 -5.27 -1.14 18.56
C ALA A 95 -5.52 0.35 18.89
N VAL A 96 -6.00 1.12 17.91
CA VAL A 96 -6.32 2.57 18.07
C VAL A 96 -7.82 2.83 18.17
N ALA A 97 -8.65 1.80 18.03
CA ALA A 97 -10.10 1.89 18.07
C ALA A 97 -10.63 2.08 19.51
N ALA A 98 -11.87 2.59 19.62
CA ALA A 98 -12.59 2.60 20.89
C ALA A 98 -12.93 1.16 21.33
N ALA A 99 -13.10 0.94 22.63
CA ALA A 99 -13.31 -0.41 23.19
C ALA A 99 -14.56 -1.12 22.65
N ASP A 100 -15.59 -0.36 22.28
CA ASP A 100 -16.88 -0.79 21.73
C ASP A 100 -16.96 -0.64 20.20
N ALA A 101 -15.87 -0.27 19.53
CA ALA A 101 -15.83 -0.16 18.08
C ALA A 101 -15.94 -1.54 17.41
N PRO A 102 -16.60 -1.62 16.23
CA PRO A 102 -16.67 -2.86 15.44
C PRO A 102 -15.26 -3.31 15.06
N LYS A 103 -15.02 -4.62 15.09
CA LYS A 103 -13.68 -5.18 14.80
C LYS A 103 -13.36 -5.13 13.32
N PHE A 104 -12.08 -4.91 13.03
CA PHE A 104 -11.53 -5.03 11.69
C PHE A 104 -11.53 -6.49 11.23
N ILE A 105 -12.05 -6.74 10.02
CA ILE A 105 -12.15 -8.07 9.42
C ILE A 105 -11.09 -8.25 8.33
N GLY A 106 -10.81 -7.20 7.55
CA GLY A 106 -9.99 -7.31 6.36
C GLY A 106 -10.09 -6.07 5.48
N SER A 107 -9.47 -6.11 4.30
CA SER A 107 -9.46 -4.98 3.39
C SER A 107 -9.36 -5.42 1.95
N GLU A 108 -10.01 -4.68 1.07
CA GLU A 108 -9.82 -4.75 -0.38
C GLU A 108 -9.06 -3.49 -0.80
N SER A 109 -8.15 -3.59 -1.76
CA SER A 109 -7.31 -2.48 -2.24
C SER A 109 -7.05 -2.57 -3.74
N GLU A 110 -7.16 -1.41 -4.40
CA GLU A 110 -6.63 -1.14 -5.73
C GLU A 110 -5.64 0.02 -5.65
N ALA A 111 -4.35 -0.33 -5.70
CA ALA A 111 -3.24 0.60 -5.52
C ALA A 111 -2.48 0.78 -6.85
N ALA A 112 -2.58 1.97 -7.44
CA ALA A 112 -1.97 2.27 -8.74
C ALA A 112 -0.97 3.43 -8.65
N TYR A 113 0.27 3.17 -9.06
CA TYR A 113 1.26 4.21 -9.38
C TYR A 113 0.93 4.86 -10.72
N TRP A 114 0.76 6.18 -10.71
CA TRP A 114 0.61 7.02 -11.89
C TRP A 114 1.93 7.71 -12.18
N GLY A 115 2.75 7.09 -13.02
CA GLY A 115 4.15 7.44 -13.21
C GLY A 115 5.04 6.94 -12.06
N PRO A 116 6.26 7.49 -11.90
CA PRO A 116 7.29 6.88 -11.07
C PRO A 116 7.14 7.11 -9.56
N SER A 117 6.23 7.97 -9.10
CA SER A 117 6.31 8.48 -7.73
C SER A 117 5.01 8.85 -7.04
N PHE A 118 3.86 8.60 -7.66
CA PHE A 118 2.55 8.94 -7.09
C PHE A 118 1.58 7.77 -7.17
N MET A 119 1.38 7.07 -6.06
CA MET A 119 0.37 6.02 -5.93
C MET A 119 -0.91 6.56 -5.32
N ILE A 120 -2.03 6.18 -5.92
CA ILE A 120 -3.37 6.31 -5.34
C ILE A 120 -3.84 4.90 -5.01
N ASP A 121 -4.23 4.70 -3.77
CA ASP A 121 -4.76 3.44 -3.28
C ASP A 121 -6.20 3.63 -2.81
N HIS A 122 -7.11 2.98 -3.50
CA HIS A 122 -8.53 2.90 -3.16
C HIS A 122 -8.73 1.70 -2.24
N LEU A 123 -8.80 1.96 -0.93
CA LEU A 123 -8.99 0.91 0.07
C LEU A 123 -10.43 0.85 0.54
N ASP A 124 -10.97 -0.35 0.67
CA ASP A 124 -12.21 -0.60 1.40
C ASP A 124 -11.94 -1.49 2.63
N HIS A 125 -11.83 -0.87 3.80
CA HIS A 125 -11.65 -1.58 5.06
C HIS A 125 -12.98 -2.20 5.50
N LYS A 126 -12.99 -3.50 5.76
CA LYS A 126 -14.16 -4.25 6.21
C LYS A 126 -14.15 -4.37 7.73
N PHE A 127 -15.28 -4.10 8.35
CA PHE A 127 -15.54 -4.24 9.77
C PHE A 127 -16.80 -5.09 10.01
N GLU A 128 -17.02 -5.53 11.24
CA GLU A 128 -18.20 -6.32 11.64
C GLU A 128 -19.54 -5.67 11.28
N ASP A 129 -19.58 -4.34 11.20
CA ASP A 129 -20.80 -3.55 10.95
C ASP A 129 -20.89 -2.98 9.52
N GLY A 130 -19.93 -3.31 8.65
CA GLY A 130 -19.91 -2.85 7.26
C GLY A 130 -18.53 -2.39 6.80
N SER A 131 -18.50 -1.73 5.64
CA SER A 131 -17.25 -1.28 5.03
C SER A 131 -17.01 0.22 5.25
N ASN A 132 -15.74 0.64 5.18
CA ASN A 132 -15.33 2.02 5.34
C ASN A 132 -14.31 2.39 4.25
N PRO A 133 -14.80 2.89 3.10
CA PRO A 133 -13.94 3.29 2.00
C PRO A 133 -12.98 4.41 2.40
N SER A 134 -11.76 4.33 1.91
CA SER A 134 -10.71 5.32 2.10
C SER A 134 -9.85 5.45 0.83
N VAL A 135 -9.25 6.63 0.65
CA VAL A 135 -8.25 6.87 -0.39
C VAL A 135 -6.94 7.22 0.29
N LEU A 136 -5.94 6.37 0.08
CA LEU A 136 -4.57 6.57 0.52
C LEU A 136 -3.73 7.09 -0.65
N ILE A 137 -2.88 8.05 -0.36
CA ILE A 137 -1.81 8.52 -1.23
C ILE A 137 -0.51 8.00 -0.65
N ASN A 138 0.25 7.28 -1.45
CA ASN A 138 1.65 6.96 -1.18
C ASN A 138 2.48 7.61 -2.29
N ALA A 139 3.19 8.68 -1.94
CA ALA A 139 3.94 9.46 -2.92
C ALA A 139 5.35 9.76 -2.42
N HIS A 140 6.25 10.02 -3.34
CA HIS A 140 7.61 10.40 -2.99
C HIS A 140 8.23 11.33 -4.02
N TYR A 141 9.30 12.01 -3.61
CA TYR A 141 10.22 12.66 -4.53
C TYR A 141 11.66 12.50 -4.03
N PRO A 142 12.62 12.22 -4.92
CA PRO A 142 14.01 12.11 -4.52
C PRO A 142 14.55 13.47 -4.03
N ILE A 143 15.29 13.44 -2.93
CA ILE A 143 16.11 14.57 -2.47
C ILE A 143 17.50 14.44 -3.10
N ASP A 144 18.05 13.23 -3.05
CA ASP A 144 19.25 12.81 -3.75
C ASP A 144 19.16 11.30 -4.12
N ASN A 145 20.26 10.69 -4.55
CA ASN A 145 20.27 9.28 -4.99
C ASN A 145 20.09 8.27 -3.84
N ASN A 146 20.28 8.69 -2.59
CA ASN A 146 20.24 7.88 -1.37
C ASN A 146 19.25 8.41 -0.34
N SER A 147 18.44 9.41 -0.68
CA SER A 147 17.37 9.89 0.19
C SER A 147 16.19 10.43 -0.61
N PHE A 148 14.98 10.24 -0.08
CA PHE A 148 13.77 10.80 -0.66
C PHE A 148 12.82 11.30 0.43
N MET A 149 11.98 12.26 0.07
CA MET A 149 10.82 12.62 0.89
C MET A 149 9.72 11.63 0.56
N LEU A 150 9.27 10.90 1.56
CA LEU A 150 8.07 10.09 1.52
C LEU A 150 6.88 10.91 2.02
N ILE A 151 5.74 10.74 1.35
CA ILE A 151 4.50 11.44 1.63
C ILE A 151 3.40 10.40 1.73
N PHE A 152 2.61 10.51 2.79
CA PHE A 152 1.39 9.73 2.91
C PHE A 152 0.21 10.64 3.27
N GLY A 153 -0.89 10.44 2.55
CA GLY A 153 -2.12 11.21 2.70
C GLY A 153 -3.32 10.28 2.77
N LEU A 154 -4.24 10.51 3.69
CA LEU A 154 -5.46 9.71 3.79
C LEU A 154 -6.71 10.57 3.79
N ARG A 155 -7.74 10.11 3.08
CA ARG A 155 -9.13 10.52 3.29
C ARG A 155 -10.00 9.30 3.53
N VAL A 156 -10.97 9.43 4.43
CA VAL A 156 -11.90 8.36 4.79
C VAL A 156 -13.32 8.83 4.50
N LYS A 157 -14.16 7.94 3.97
CA LYS A 157 -15.57 8.22 3.77
C LYS A 157 -16.26 8.27 5.13
N ARG A 158 -17.08 9.29 5.36
CA ARG A 158 -17.90 9.42 6.56
C ARG A 158 -18.99 8.36 6.52
N ARG A 159 -19.13 7.58 7.60
CA ARG A 159 -20.24 6.63 7.73
C ARG A 159 -21.57 7.37 7.90
N GLU A 160 -22.63 6.81 7.34
CA GLU A 160 -23.98 7.38 7.42
C GLU A 160 -24.44 7.49 8.88
N GLY A 161 -25.13 8.57 9.23
CA GLY A 161 -25.66 8.80 10.57
C GLY A 161 -24.64 9.31 11.60
N MET A 162 -23.36 9.44 11.27
CA MET A 162 -22.37 10.11 12.12
C MET A 162 -22.49 11.64 12.03
N THR A 163 -22.28 12.34 13.16
CA THR A 163 -22.06 13.80 13.11
C THR A 163 -20.72 14.10 12.43
N ALA A 164 -20.55 15.33 11.93
CA ALA A 164 -19.30 15.73 11.28
C ALA A 164 -18.09 15.59 12.23
N GLU A 165 -18.24 15.95 13.50
CA GLU A 165 -17.17 15.87 14.51
C GLU A 165 -16.82 14.41 14.85
N ALA A 166 -17.84 13.55 15.00
CA ALA A 166 -17.62 12.13 15.27
C ALA A 166 -16.97 11.42 14.08
N ALA A 167 -17.38 11.77 12.86
CA ALA A 167 -16.81 11.24 11.63
C ALA A 167 -15.35 11.68 11.45
N GLU A 168 -15.03 12.95 11.72
CA GLU A 168 -13.67 13.46 11.68
C GLU A 168 -12.79 12.76 12.72
N ALA A 169 -13.24 12.63 13.97
CA ALA A 169 -12.48 11.91 14.99
C ALA A 169 -12.28 10.41 14.64
N GLY A 170 -13.28 9.77 14.02
CA GLY A 170 -13.18 8.39 13.54
C GLY A 170 -12.17 8.24 12.40
N ALA A 171 -12.15 9.19 11.46
CA ALA A 171 -11.20 9.22 10.36
C ALA A 171 -9.77 9.50 10.82
N GLN A 172 -9.57 10.38 11.80
CA GLN A 172 -8.26 10.61 12.41
C GLN A 172 -7.72 9.33 13.06
N ARG A 173 -8.56 8.56 13.77
CA ARG A 173 -8.17 7.25 14.33
C ARG A 173 -7.84 6.23 13.23
N THR A 174 -8.72 6.10 12.23
CA THR A 174 -8.50 5.21 11.08
C THR A 174 -7.19 5.56 10.36
N GLY A 175 -6.94 6.86 10.19
CA GLY A 175 -5.70 7.36 9.60
C GLY A 175 -4.47 7.13 10.46
N GLN A 176 -4.60 7.20 11.78
CA GLN A 176 -3.53 6.80 12.68
C GLN A 176 -3.22 5.31 12.57
N GLY A 177 -4.23 4.44 12.44
CA GLY A 177 -4.04 2.99 12.25
C GLY A 177 -3.33 2.67 10.94
N ILE A 178 -3.77 3.27 9.83
CA ILE A 178 -3.13 3.10 8.51
C ILE A 178 -1.71 3.65 8.52
N LEU A 179 -1.50 4.83 9.11
CA LEU A 179 -0.16 5.38 9.32
C LEU A 179 0.70 4.39 10.11
N THR A 180 0.21 3.85 11.22
CA THR A 180 0.97 2.86 12.00
C THR A 180 1.34 1.64 11.16
N GLY A 181 0.46 1.17 10.28
CA GLY A 181 0.78 0.12 9.29
C GLY A 181 1.91 0.53 8.35
N PHE A 182 1.82 1.72 7.77
CA PHE A 182 2.81 2.27 6.84
C PHE A 182 4.19 2.52 7.49
N MET A 183 4.22 2.89 8.78
CA MET A 183 5.48 3.01 9.52
C MET A 183 6.23 1.69 9.66
N GLN A 184 5.55 0.55 9.53
CA GLN A 184 6.20 -0.76 9.56
C GLN A 184 7.03 -0.97 8.28
N ASP A 185 6.53 -0.52 7.11
CA ASP A 185 7.33 -0.51 5.87
C ASP A 185 8.53 0.41 5.99
N VAL A 186 8.32 1.60 6.56
CA VAL A 186 9.40 2.56 6.79
C VAL A 186 10.51 1.96 7.65
N GLU A 187 10.17 1.17 8.66
CA GLU A 187 11.18 0.48 9.48
C GLU A 187 11.97 -0.56 8.67
N ILE A 188 11.32 -1.27 7.74
CA ILE A 188 12.02 -2.16 6.80
C ILE A 188 12.92 -1.37 5.86
N TRP A 189 12.44 -0.30 5.24
CA TRP A 189 13.22 0.51 4.29
C TRP A 189 14.46 1.16 4.94
N LYS A 190 14.36 1.58 6.20
CA LYS A 190 15.50 2.13 6.97
C LYS A 190 16.57 1.09 7.30
N ASN A 191 16.22 -0.18 7.33
CA ASN A 191 17.09 -1.27 7.79
C ASN A 191 17.35 -2.34 6.71
N LYS A 192 17.06 -2.05 5.44
CA LYS A 192 17.37 -2.92 4.29
C LYS A 192 18.45 -2.32 3.40
N THR A 193 18.86 -3.07 2.39
CA THR A 193 19.71 -2.56 1.32
C THR A 193 19.11 -2.90 -0.03
N ARG A 194 19.56 -2.14 -1.03
CA ARG A 194 19.26 -2.32 -2.44
C ARG A 194 19.81 -3.67 -2.92
N ILE A 195 18.95 -4.56 -3.43
CA ILE A 195 19.37 -5.82 -4.06
C ILE A 195 19.03 -5.80 -5.55
N ASP A 196 20.04 -5.70 -6.41
CA ASP A 196 19.84 -5.64 -7.86
C ASP A 196 19.45 -6.98 -8.49
N ASN A 197 19.99 -8.08 -7.95
CA ASN A 197 19.70 -9.44 -8.38
C ASN A 197 19.02 -10.21 -7.24
N PRO A 198 17.73 -9.93 -6.94
CA PRO A 198 17.01 -10.61 -5.88
C PRO A 198 16.91 -12.11 -6.20
N LEU A 199 17.06 -12.94 -5.18
CA LEU A 199 16.75 -14.36 -5.28
C LEU A 199 15.24 -14.51 -5.03
N LEU A 200 14.51 -14.95 -6.04
CA LEU A 200 13.05 -15.09 -5.99
C LEU A 200 12.64 -16.55 -5.76
N CYS A 201 11.56 -16.76 -5.01
CA CYS A 201 10.85 -18.03 -4.90
C CYS A 201 9.62 -18.08 -5.82
N GLU A 202 8.83 -19.15 -5.76
CA GLU A 202 7.66 -19.34 -6.62
C GLU A 202 6.50 -18.39 -6.27
N GLU A 203 6.46 -17.93 -5.02
CA GLU A 203 5.44 -17.05 -4.45
C GLU A 203 5.80 -15.56 -4.51
N ASP A 204 6.97 -15.20 -5.02
CA ASP A 204 7.34 -13.81 -5.27
C ASP A 204 6.54 -13.23 -6.44
N GLY A 205 6.13 -11.97 -6.31
CA GLY A 205 5.54 -11.25 -7.42
C GLY A 205 6.55 -10.92 -8.53
N PRO A 206 6.10 -10.26 -9.60
CA PRO A 206 6.88 -10.06 -10.82
C PRO A 206 7.91 -8.91 -10.70
N VAL A 207 8.86 -9.03 -9.76
CA VAL A 207 9.87 -8.00 -9.41
C VAL A 207 10.65 -7.51 -10.62
N TYR A 208 11.09 -8.41 -11.50
CA TYR A 208 11.86 -8.02 -12.68
C TYR A 208 11.02 -7.28 -13.72
N GLN A 209 9.75 -7.64 -13.89
CA GLN A 209 8.84 -6.98 -14.81
C GLN A 209 8.43 -5.61 -14.28
N LEU A 210 8.18 -5.47 -12.97
CA LEU A 210 7.97 -4.19 -12.33
C LEU A 210 9.19 -3.27 -12.51
N ARG A 211 10.41 -3.78 -12.25
CA ARG A 211 11.63 -2.99 -12.42
C ARG A 211 11.90 -2.63 -13.88
N ARG A 212 11.54 -3.51 -14.82
CA ARG A 212 11.60 -3.21 -16.26
C ARG A 212 10.59 -2.11 -16.64
N TRP A 213 9.37 -2.17 -16.12
CA TRP A 213 8.39 -1.09 -16.26
C TRP A 213 8.93 0.22 -15.67
N TYR A 214 9.52 0.18 -14.48
CA TYR A 214 10.05 1.37 -13.80
C TYR A 214 11.26 1.99 -14.53
N GLN A 215 12.03 1.18 -15.25
CA GLN A 215 13.21 1.63 -16.02
C GLN A 215 12.84 2.66 -17.10
N GLN A 216 11.59 2.68 -17.59
CA GLN A 216 11.13 3.64 -18.61
C GLN A 216 11.31 5.10 -18.17
N PHE A 217 11.27 5.38 -16.85
CA PHE A 217 11.40 6.72 -16.30
C PHE A 217 12.86 7.17 -16.12
N TYR A 218 13.82 6.31 -16.47
CA TYR A 218 15.26 6.51 -16.28
C TYR A 218 16.05 6.31 -17.57
N VAL A 219 15.38 6.34 -18.71
CA VAL A 219 15.95 6.39 -20.06
C VAL A 219 15.30 7.54 -20.81
N ASP A 220 15.94 8.00 -21.88
CA ASP A 220 15.33 9.00 -22.76
C ASP A 220 14.04 8.42 -23.38
N VAL A 221 13.02 9.25 -23.65
CA VAL A 221 11.72 8.80 -24.16
C VAL A 221 11.87 8.00 -25.47
N ALA A 222 12.86 8.33 -26.30
CA ALA A 222 13.16 7.63 -27.54
C ALA A 222 13.70 6.19 -27.34
N ASP A 223 14.24 5.89 -26.16
CA ASP A 223 14.83 4.60 -25.81
C ASP A 223 13.87 3.69 -25.01
N VAL A 224 12.65 4.16 -24.71
CA VAL A 224 11.61 3.35 -24.08
C VAL A 224 11.20 2.22 -25.02
N THR A 225 11.34 0.98 -24.55
CA THR A 225 11.04 -0.20 -25.34
C THR A 225 9.62 -0.73 -25.09
N PRO A 226 9.02 -1.48 -26.03
CA PRO A 226 7.69 -2.05 -25.86
C PRO A 226 7.56 -2.88 -24.58
N GLU A 227 8.57 -3.69 -24.23
CA GLU A 227 8.50 -4.54 -23.04
C GLU A 227 8.49 -3.77 -21.70
N MET A 228 8.79 -2.47 -21.69
CA MET A 228 8.61 -1.60 -20.52
C MET A 228 7.17 -1.09 -20.37
N THR A 229 6.40 -1.03 -21.46
CA THR A 229 5.08 -0.35 -21.49
C THR A 229 3.92 -1.24 -21.94
N ASP A 230 4.19 -2.34 -22.66
CA ASP A 230 3.20 -3.34 -23.04
C ASP A 230 2.53 -3.92 -21.80
N ARG A 231 1.22 -4.17 -21.92
CA ARG A 231 0.43 -4.72 -20.83
C ARG A 231 1.00 -6.04 -20.33
N PHE A 232 1.34 -6.08 -19.05
CA PHE A 232 1.77 -7.26 -18.33
C PHE A 232 0.82 -7.51 -17.15
N GLU A 233 0.35 -8.74 -16.97
CA GLU A 233 -0.48 -9.13 -15.84
C GLU A 233 0.10 -10.36 -15.15
N PHE A 234 0.04 -10.39 -13.83
CA PHE A 234 0.46 -11.53 -13.04
C PHE A 234 -0.41 -11.65 -11.79
N GLU A 235 -1.02 -12.82 -11.60
CA GLU A 235 -1.82 -13.14 -10.41
C GLU A 235 -1.09 -14.25 -9.65
N ILE A 236 -0.93 -14.06 -8.35
CA ILE A 236 -0.28 -15.04 -7.48
C ILE A 236 -1.35 -15.96 -6.91
N ASP A 237 -1.21 -17.28 -7.09
CA ASP A 237 -2.01 -18.24 -6.34
C ASP A 237 -1.54 -18.27 -4.88
N THR A 238 -2.27 -17.59 -4.01
CA THR A 238 -1.92 -17.45 -2.59
C THR A 238 -2.29 -18.69 -1.76
N THR A 239 -2.91 -19.73 -2.36
CA THR A 239 -3.47 -20.87 -1.63
C THR A 239 -2.43 -21.58 -0.75
N ALA A 240 -1.24 -21.84 -1.29
CA ALA A 240 -0.18 -22.54 -0.56
C ALA A 240 0.37 -21.70 0.60
N ALA A 241 0.62 -20.41 0.35
CA ALA A 241 1.12 -19.48 1.35
C ALA A 241 0.10 -19.26 2.47
N VAL A 242 -1.16 -18.98 2.14
CA VAL A 242 -2.25 -18.81 3.12
C VAL A 242 -2.41 -20.06 3.97
N LYS A 243 -2.39 -21.26 3.37
CA LYS A 243 -2.46 -22.52 4.15
C LYS A 243 -1.31 -22.65 5.16
N ALA A 244 -0.08 -22.32 4.75
CA ALA A 244 1.08 -22.38 5.64
C ALA A 244 0.96 -21.37 6.78
N TRP A 245 0.55 -20.15 6.47
CA TRP A 245 0.34 -19.09 7.46
C TRP A 245 -0.84 -19.36 8.40
N THR A 246 -1.91 -20.00 7.94
CA THR A 246 -3.01 -20.43 8.81
C THR A 246 -2.50 -21.40 9.87
N ALA A 247 -1.69 -22.38 9.49
CA ALA A 247 -1.08 -23.30 10.45
C ALA A 247 -0.15 -22.59 11.46
N GLU A 248 0.61 -21.58 11.01
CA GLU A 248 1.43 -20.74 11.90
C GLU A 248 0.57 -19.97 12.91
N VAL A 249 -0.53 -19.34 12.45
CA VAL A 249 -1.46 -18.59 13.31
C VAL A 249 -2.15 -19.50 14.32
N GLU A 250 -2.63 -20.68 13.89
CA GLU A 250 -3.20 -21.70 14.79
C GLU A 250 -2.20 -22.13 15.88
N GLN A 251 -0.94 -22.35 15.51
CA GLN A 251 0.12 -22.68 16.46
C GLN A 251 0.37 -21.54 17.45
N ASN A 252 0.40 -20.29 16.99
CA ASN A 252 0.59 -19.12 17.85
C ASN A 252 -0.53 -18.97 18.88
N ILE A 253 -1.79 -19.21 18.48
CA ILE A 253 -2.94 -19.19 19.38
C ILE A 253 -2.82 -20.29 20.45
N ALA A 254 -2.52 -21.52 20.05
CA ALA A 254 -2.34 -22.64 20.98
C ALA A 254 -1.20 -22.38 22.00
N LEU A 255 -0.11 -21.74 21.57
CA LEU A 255 0.99 -21.35 22.46
C LEU A 255 0.57 -20.28 23.47
N LYS A 256 -0.27 -19.32 23.09
CA LYS A 256 -0.78 -18.29 24.01
C LYS A 256 -1.73 -18.87 25.05
N GLU A 257 -2.62 -19.78 24.64
CA GLU A 257 -3.55 -20.44 25.55
C GLU A 257 -2.82 -21.30 26.59
N THR A 258 -1.78 -22.02 26.16
CA THR A 258 -0.96 -22.84 27.07
C THR A 258 -0.08 -22.00 28.00
N ALA A 259 0.43 -20.85 27.55
CA ALA A 259 1.19 -19.92 28.39
C ALA A 259 0.32 -19.11 29.38
N GLY A 260 -0.96 -18.92 29.07
CA GLY A 260 -1.95 -18.23 29.92
C GLY A 260 -2.68 -19.11 30.93
N ALA A 261 -2.55 -20.44 30.84
CA ALA A 261 -3.14 -21.38 31.78
C ALA A 261 -2.39 -21.35 33.12
N PRO A 262 -3.07 -21.17 34.27
CA PRO A 262 -2.41 -21.30 35.57
C PRO A 262 -1.91 -22.74 35.76
N ALA A 263 -0.69 -22.86 36.28
CA ALA A 263 -0.03 -24.15 36.60
C ALA A 263 -0.79 -24.97 37.65
#